data_AF-A0A2N2HHC1-F1
#
_entry.id   AF-A0A2N2HHC1-F1
#
_cell.length_a   1.000
_cell.length_b   1.000
_cell.length_c   1.000
_cell.angle_alpha   90.00
_cell.angle_beta   90.00
_cell.angle_gamma   90.00
#
_symmetry.space_group_name_H-M   'P 1'
#
loop_
_entity.id
_entity.type
_entity.pdbx_description
1 polymer ?
#
loop_
_entity_poly.entity_id
_entity_poly.type
_entity_poly.pdbx_seq_one_letter_code
_entity_poly.pdbx_strand_id
1 'polypeptide(L)' 'MILPVDERLRQEAERYRLRFTCESCAWFDAEGGTCSHAYPNEAHKGIDLNVADRVAFCKEFELA' A
#
# COMPACT_ATOMS: atom_id res chain seq x y z
N MET A 1 -0.84 -3.04 -9.25
CA MET A 1 0.35 -2.67 -10.06
C MET A 1 1.59 -2.89 -9.20
N ILE A 2 2.70 -3.42 -9.73
CA ILE A 2 3.93 -3.61 -8.95
C ILE A 2 5.03 -2.70 -9.50
N LEU A 3 5.55 -1.81 -8.66
CA LEU A 3 6.57 -0.82 -9.03
C LEU A 3 7.87 -1.06 -8.24
N PRO A 4 9.04 -0.74 -8.81
CA PRO A 4 10.28 -0.70 -8.04
C PRO A 4 10.25 0.45 -7.03
N VAL A 5 10.89 0.26 -5.88
CA VAL A 5 11.07 1.32 -4.88
C VAL A 5 12.40 2.00 -5.14
N ASP A 6 12.33 3.14 -5.82
CA ASP A 6 13.47 4.01 -6.05
C ASP A 6 13.55 5.13 -5.00
N GLU A 7 14.65 5.88 -5.04
CA GLU A 7 14.90 6.97 -4.10
C GLU A 7 13.85 8.08 -4.21
N ARG A 8 13.35 8.33 -5.42
CA ARG A 8 12.30 9.33 -5.64
C ARG A 8 11.02 8.93 -4.91
N LEU A 9 10.58 7.68 -5.03
CA LEU A 9 9.39 7.19 -4.34
C LEU A 9 9.52 7.28 -2.82
N ARG A 10 10.70 7.00 -2.25
CA ARG A 10 10.95 7.17 -0.81
C ARG A 10 10.80 8.63 -0.38
N GLN A 11 11.42 9.55 -1.10
CA GLN A 11 11.35 10.98 -0.82
C GLN A 11 9.91 11.52 -0.95
N GLU A 12 9.18 11.09 -1.97
CA GLU A 12 7.78 11.46 -2.16
C GLU A 12 6.89 10.88 -1.07
N ALA A 13 7.10 9.62 -0.68
CA ALA A 13 6.37 8.97 0.39
C ALA A 13 6.56 9.69 1.74
N GLU A 14 7.78 10.11 2.05
CA GLU A 14 8.08 10.89 3.26
C GLU A 14 7.46 12.29 3.18
N ARG A 15 7.72 13.02 2.10
CA ARG A 15 7.29 14.41 1.91
C ARG A 15 5.76 14.55 1.91
N TYR A 16 5.07 13.64 1.24
CA TYR A 16 3.62 13.69 1.05
C TYR A 16 2.87 12.72 1.95
N ARG A 17 3.55 11.95 2.80
CA ARG A 17 2.96 10.95 3.72
C ARG A 17 2.05 9.96 2.99
N LEU A 18 2.54 9.41 1.87
CA LEU A 18 1.74 8.52 1.02
C LEU A 18 1.24 7.30 1.80
N ARG A 19 -0.04 6.97 1.64
CA ARG A 19 -0.70 5.78 2.21
C ARG A 19 -1.02 4.82 1.07
N PHE A 20 -0.58 3.57 1.19
CA PHE A 20 -0.66 2.60 0.09
C PHE A 20 -0.81 1.14 0.54
N THR A 21 -0.88 0.89 1.86
CA THR A 21 -1.07 -0.47 2.42
C THR A 21 -2.52 -0.67 2.84
N CYS A 22 -3.01 -1.91 2.84
CA CYS A 22 -4.42 -2.20 3.12
C CYS A 22 -4.90 -1.60 4.45
N GLU A 23 -4.06 -1.55 5.47
CA GLU A 23 -4.40 -1.00 6.80
C GLU A 23 -4.71 0.50 6.77
N SER A 24 -4.33 1.20 5.69
CA SER A 24 -4.64 2.62 5.47
C SER A 24 -5.71 2.85 4.40
N CYS A 25 -6.34 1.79 3.88
CA CYS A 25 -7.34 1.87 2.82
C CYS A 25 -8.74 2.14 3.39
N ALA A 26 -9.51 3.03 2.77
CA ALA A 26 -10.89 3.30 3.16
C ALA A 26 -11.82 2.07 2.97
N TRP A 27 -11.45 1.15 2.09
CA TRP A 27 -12.21 -0.06 1.78
C TRP A 27 -11.82 -1.28 2.62
N PHE A 28 -10.81 -1.14 3.49
CA PHE A 28 -10.39 -2.23 4.35
C PHE A 28 -11.32 -2.34 5.56
N ASP A 29 -11.95 -3.50 5.70
CA ASP A 29 -12.70 -3.87 6.88
C ASP A 29 -11.72 -4.40 7.93
N ALA A 30 -11.48 -3.61 8.96
CA ALA A 30 -10.58 -3.96 10.06
C ALA A 30 -11.14 -5.11 10.93
N GLU A 31 -12.46 -5.27 11.02
CA GLU A 31 -13.07 -6.35 11.82
C GLU A 31 -12.94 -7.69 11.10
N GLY A 32 -13.25 -7.73 9.80
CA GLY A 32 -13.07 -8.91 8.95
C GLY A 32 -11.62 -9.15 8.50
N GLY A 33 -10.73 -8.17 8.69
CA GLY A 33 -9.33 -8.23 8.27
C GLY A 33 -9.17 -8.37 6.75
N THR A 34 -10.14 -7.89 5.97
CA THR A 34 -10.21 -8.10 4.52
C THR A 34 -10.89 -6.91 3.80
N CYS A 35 -10.90 -6.91 2.48
CA CYS A 35 -11.74 -6.04 1.66
C CYS A 35 -12.58 -6.86 0.68
N SER A 36 -13.41 -6.19 -0.13
CA SER A 36 -14.27 -6.84 -1.15
C SER A 36 -13.49 -7.66 -2.19
N HIS A 37 -12.20 -7.38 -2.37
CA HIS A 37 -11.29 -8.12 -3.25
C HIS A 37 -10.53 -9.26 -2.55
N ALA A 38 -10.89 -9.56 -1.29
CA ALA A 38 -10.21 -10.54 -0.44
C ALA A 38 -8.72 -10.23 -0.14
N TYR A 39 -8.32 -8.96 -0.25
CA TYR A 39 -7.01 -8.47 0.24
C TYR A 39 -7.10 -8.10 1.72
N PRO A 40 -5.99 -8.08 2.46
CA PRO A 40 -4.59 -8.18 2.01
C PRO A 40 -4.05 -9.61 1.78
N ASN A 41 -3.09 -9.71 0.87
CA ASN A 41 -2.04 -10.74 0.92
C ASN A 41 -0.74 -10.15 1.50
N GLU A 42 0.32 -10.95 1.66
CA GLU A 42 1.60 -10.50 2.24
C GLU A 42 2.21 -9.29 1.54
N ALA A 43 1.95 -9.09 0.24
CA ALA A 43 2.44 -7.94 -0.51
C ALA A 43 1.68 -6.62 -0.25
N HIS A 44 0.68 -6.61 0.63
CA HIS A 44 -0.13 -5.43 0.94
C HIS A 44 -0.11 -5.02 2.42
N LYS A 45 0.54 -5.80 3.28
CA LYS A 45 0.62 -5.55 4.72
C LYS A 45 1.97 -4.95 5.10
N GLY A 46 1.96 -3.98 6.00
CA GLY A 46 3.15 -3.53 6.74
C GLY A 46 4.39 -3.21 5.90
N ILE A 47 4.22 -2.74 4.66
CA ILE A 47 5.36 -2.46 3.77
C ILE A 47 6.14 -1.24 4.28
N ASP A 48 7.43 -1.45 4.52
CA ASP A 48 8.41 -0.39 4.75
C ASP A 48 9.18 -0.10 3.46
N LEU A 49 8.99 1.10 2.90
CA LEU A 49 9.69 1.53 1.67
C LEU A 49 11.20 1.71 1.85
N ASN A 50 11.71 1.79 3.07
CA ASN A 50 13.15 1.83 3.32
C ASN A 50 13.82 0.47 3.14
N VAL A 51 13.04 -0.62 3.22
CA VAL A 51 13.52 -2.00 3.15
C VAL A 51 13.07 -2.70 1.88
N ALA A 52 11.87 -2.40 1.38
CA ALA A 52 11.31 -3.06 0.21
C ALA A 52 11.98 -2.62 -1.10
N ASP A 53 12.27 -3.58 -1.97
CA ASP A 53 12.75 -3.32 -3.36
C ASP A 53 11.60 -3.04 -4.33
N ARG A 54 10.41 -3.53 -4.01
CA ARG A 54 9.20 -3.42 -4.82
C ARG A 54 7.98 -3.21 -3.93
N VAL A 55 7.01 -2.49 -4.44
CA VAL A 55 5.73 -2.26 -3.77
C VAL A 55 4.57 -2.60 -4.72
N ALA A 56 3.52 -3.22 -4.16
CA ALA A 56 2.28 -3.48 -4.87
C ALA A 56 1.25 -2.39 -4.53
N PHE A 57 0.93 -1.55 -5.50
CA PHE A 57 -0.17 -0.60 -5.41
C PHE A 57 -1.48 -1.25 -5.87
N CYS A 58 -2.46 -1.32 -4.98
CA CYS A 58 -3.82 -1.75 -5.33
C CYS A 58 -4.59 -0.56 -5.92
N LYS A 59 -5.33 -0.80 -7.02
CA LYS A 59 -6.07 0.26 -7.72
C LYS A 59 -7.24 0.83 -6.91
N GLU A 60 -7.70 0.10 -5.89
CA GLU A 60 -8.76 0.57 -5.01
C GLU A 60 -8.39 1.84 -4.24
N PHE A 61 -7.08 2.11 -4.07
CA PHE A 61 -6.59 3.38 -3.52
C PHE A 61 -6.77 4.57 -4.47
N GLU A 62 -6.87 4.35 -5.79
CA GLU A 62 -7.01 5.42 -6.78
C GLU A 62 -8.46 5.90 -6.94
N LEU A 63 -9.42 5.23 -6.29
CA LEU A 63 -10.87 5.45 -6.47
C LEU A 63 -11.57 6.12 -5.26
N ALA A 64 -10.81 6.65 -4.29
CA ALA A 64 -11.34 7.33 -3.10
C ALA A 64 -11.02 8.84 -3.09
#